data_AF-A0A836PTZ8-F1
#
_entry.id   AF-A0A836PTZ8-F1
#
_cell.length_a   1.000
_cell.length_b   1.000
_cell.length_c   1.000
_cell.angle_alpha   90.00
_cell.angle_beta   90.00
_cell.angle_gamma   90.00
#
_symmetry.space_group_name_H-M   'P 1'
#
loop_
_entity.id
_entity.type
_entity.pdbx_description
1 polymer ?
#
loop_
_entity_poly.entity_id
_entity_poly.type
_entity_poly.pdbx_seq_one_letter_code
_entity_poly.pdbx_strand_id
1 'polypeptide(L)'
;MRWPSAVLALTSLYALFLVIRLPAAVVYAWLEPHRGDITLSDVSGTIWQGQAKSVLLQGHRFEQLSWSTHPFGFARGCIALSVSASLDSSPLRSDLDYCLSGQTTLSNAAVTLPVSQAQKL
;
A
#
# COMPACT_ATOMS: atom_id res chain seq x y z
N MET A 1 -1.36 -35.23 23.49
CA MET A 1 -0.82 -33.88 23.22
C MET A 1 0.03 -33.96 21.94
N ARG A 2 -0.47 -33.55 20.77
CA ARG A 2 0.23 -33.74 19.48
C ARG A 2 1.16 -32.55 19.22
N TRP A 3 2.45 -32.72 19.52
CA TRP A 3 3.50 -31.70 19.33
C TRP A 3 3.63 -31.12 17.91
N PRO A 4 3.41 -31.85 16.80
CA PRO A 4 3.63 -31.27 15.46
C PRO A 4 2.63 -30.15 15.13
N SER A 5 1.40 -30.23 15.63
CA SER A 5 0.37 -29.20 15.38
C SER A 5 0.74 -27.86 16.06
N ALA A 6 1.36 -27.92 17.24
CA ALA A 6 1.78 -26.73 17.97
C ALA A 6 2.93 -26.01 17.26
N VAL A 7 3.89 -26.76 16.71
CA VAL A 7 5.02 -26.18 15.95
C VAL A 7 4.54 -25.55 14.65
N LEU A 8 3.63 -26.21 13.93
CA LEU A 8 3.00 -25.65 12.73
C LEU A 8 2.23 -24.37 13.04
N ALA A 9 1.40 -24.38 14.09
CA ALA A 9 0.65 -23.20 14.51
C ALA A 9 1.57 -22.03 14.90
N LEU A 10 2.64 -22.31 15.65
CA LEU A 10 3.62 -21.30 16.06
C LEU A 10 4.38 -20.72 14.87
N THR A 11 4.81 -21.56 13.94
CA THR A 11 5.51 -21.15 12.71
C THR A 11 4.63 -20.28 11.84
N SER A 12 3.38 -20.68 11.62
CA SER A 12 2.42 -19.89 10.84
C SER A 12 2.11 -18.54 11.50
N LEU A 13 1.93 -18.52 12.82
CA LEU A 13 1.69 -17.29 13.57
C LEU A 13 2.89 -16.34 13.50
N TYR A 14 4.10 -16.89 13.64
CA TYR A 14 5.35 -16.13 13.52
C TYR A 14 5.52 -15.53 12.12
N ALA A 15 5.26 -16.31 11.06
CA ALA A 15 5.29 -15.83 9.69
C ALA A 15 4.28 -14.71 9.45
N LEU A 16 3.04 -14.87 9.96
CA LEU A 16 2.00 -13.84 9.87
C LEU A 16 2.43 -12.54 10.56
N PHE A 17 3.01 -12.66 11.75
CA PHE A 17 3.49 -11.52 12.53
C PHE A 17 4.64 -10.79 11.82
N LEU A 18 5.56 -11.54 11.22
CA LEU A 18 6.68 -10.99 10.47
C LEU A 18 6.19 -10.20 9.25
N VAL A 19 5.21 -10.73 8.53
CA VAL A 19 4.57 -10.06 7.40
C VAL A 19 3.82 -8.79 7.86
N ILE A 20 3.10 -8.83 8.98
CA ILE A 20 2.39 -7.67 9.54
C ILE A 20 3.35 -6.57 9.99
N ARG A 21 4.50 -6.91 10.59
CA ARG A 21 5.50 -5.94 11.07
C ARG A 21 6.54 -5.55 10.04
N LEU A 22 6.47 -6.05 8.80
CA LEU A 22 7.53 -5.88 7.83
C LEU A 22 7.74 -4.38 7.50
N PRO A 23 8.91 -3.79 7.82
CA PRO A 23 9.17 -2.39 7.53
C PRO A 23 9.27 -2.18 6.03
N ALA A 24 8.63 -1.14 5.51
CA ALA A 24 8.70 -0.84 4.08
C ALA A 24 10.14 -0.53 3.65
N ALA A 25 10.93 0.10 4.51
CA ALA A 25 12.34 0.39 4.26
C ALA A 25 13.20 -0.86 4.04
N VAL A 26 12.91 -1.96 4.75
CA VAL A 26 13.65 -3.23 4.59
C VAL A 26 13.35 -3.84 3.24
N VAL A 27 12.07 -3.91 2.86
CA VAL A 27 11.66 -4.42 1.54
C VAL A 27 12.23 -3.55 0.43
N TYR A 28 12.17 -2.24 0.62
CA TYR A 28 12.73 -1.28 -0.32
C TYR A 28 14.23 -1.52 -0.51
N ALA A 29 15.01 -1.58 0.57
CA ALA A 29 16.45 -1.90 0.55
C ALA A 29 16.77 -3.28 -0.02
N TRP A 30 15.85 -4.25 0.09
CA TRP A 30 16.04 -5.57 -0.50
C TRP A 30 15.77 -5.59 -2.01
N LEU A 31 14.86 -4.72 -2.48
CA LEU A 31 14.60 -4.50 -3.91
C LEU A 31 15.66 -3.64 -4.60
N GLU A 32 16.67 -3.16 -3.88
CA GLU A 32 17.83 -2.38 -4.39
C GLU A 32 18.45 -2.89 -5.68
N PRO A 33 18.70 -4.20 -5.82
CA PRO A 33 19.35 -4.71 -7.00
C PRO A 33 18.41 -4.83 -8.22
N HIS A 34 17.09 -4.72 -8.02
CA HIS A 34 16.06 -5.01 -9.04
C HIS A 34 15.17 -3.81 -9.37
N ARG A 35 15.30 -2.71 -8.63
CA ARG A 35 14.59 -1.47 -8.88
C ARG A 35 15.35 -0.69 -9.97
N GLY A 36 14.74 -0.56 -11.14
CA GLY A 36 15.23 0.32 -12.20
C GLY A 36 15.14 1.80 -11.78
N ASP A 37 14.51 2.64 -12.59
CA ASP A 37 14.37 4.09 -12.32
C ASP A 37 13.33 4.47 -11.25
N ILE A 38 13.16 3.65 -10.21
CA ILE A 38 12.23 3.88 -9.10
C ILE A 38 13.03 4.18 -7.83
N THR A 39 13.08 5.45 -7.44
CA THR A 39 13.79 5.90 -6.23
C THR A 39 12.81 6.48 -5.21
N LEU A 40 12.50 5.74 -4.16
CA LEU A 40 11.83 6.27 -2.97
C LEU A 40 12.88 6.81 -1.98
N SER A 41 12.66 8.02 -1.50
CA SER A 41 13.48 8.63 -0.44
C SER A 41 12.67 8.82 0.83
N ASP A 42 13.31 8.53 1.96
CA ASP A 42 12.75 8.73 3.31
C ASP A 42 11.44 7.93 3.52
N VAL A 43 11.53 6.61 3.26
CA VAL A 43 10.46 5.64 3.48
C VAL A 43 10.36 5.33 4.98
N SER A 44 9.22 5.63 5.59
CA SER A 44 8.94 5.37 6.99
C SER A 44 7.67 4.53 7.16
N GLY A 45 7.68 3.64 8.15
CA GLY A 45 6.57 2.74 8.45
C GLY A 45 6.71 1.33 7.88
N THR A 46 5.58 0.67 7.67
CA THR A 46 5.46 -0.73 7.23
C THR A 46 4.97 -0.82 5.79
N ILE A 47 5.06 -2.01 5.20
CA ILE A 47 4.44 -2.27 3.89
C ILE A 47 2.92 -2.06 3.89
N TRP A 48 2.28 -2.08 5.06
CA TRP A 48 0.84 -1.86 5.23
C TRP A 48 0.52 -0.38 5.38
N GLN A 49 1.14 0.26 6.37
CA GLN A 49 0.92 1.65 6.70
C GLN A 49 2.27 2.36 6.76
N GLY A 50 2.48 3.27 5.83
CA GLY A 50 3.73 3.97 5.67
C GLY A 50 3.60 5.23 4.84
N GLN A 51 4.68 5.98 4.84
CA GLN A 51 4.81 7.23 4.11
C GLN A 51 6.20 7.32 3.49
N ALA A 52 6.28 7.86 2.29
CA ALA A 52 7.52 8.19 1.60
C ALA A 52 7.51 9.67 1.27
N LYS A 53 8.61 10.35 1.61
CA LYS A 53 8.72 11.80 1.41
C LYS A 53 8.81 12.17 -0.06
N SER A 54 9.55 11.39 -0.85
CA SER A 54 9.62 11.58 -2.29
C SER A 54 9.76 10.26 -3.03
N VAL A 55 9.13 10.17 -4.19
CA VAL A 55 9.25 9.06 -5.12
C VAL A 55 9.65 9.64 -6.47
N LEU A 56 10.82 9.25 -6.97
CA LEU A 56 11.25 9.51 -8.33
C LEU A 56 10.86 8.30 -9.18
N LEU A 57 10.03 8.52 -10.20
CA LEU A 57 9.61 7.51 -11.16
C LEU A 57 9.81 8.08 -12.57
N GLN A 58 10.75 7.51 -13.33
CA GLN A 58 11.04 7.94 -14.71
C GLN A 58 11.22 9.48 -14.88
N GLY A 59 11.86 10.13 -13.91
CA GLY A 59 12.10 11.59 -13.92
C GLY A 59 10.97 12.45 -13.34
N HIS A 60 9.82 11.87 -13.01
CA HIS A 60 8.75 12.57 -12.29
C HIS A 60 8.91 12.39 -10.77
N ARG A 61 9.01 13.51 -10.04
CA ARG A 61 9.09 13.52 -8.57
C ARG A 61 7.68 13.67 -8.01
N PHE A 62 7.22 12.66 -7.30
CA PHE A 62 6.02 12.70 -6.48
C PHE A 62 6.43 12.97 -5.04
N GLU A 63 5.74 13.88 -4.36
CA GLU A 63 6.02 14.21 -2.96
C GLU A 63 4.91 13.68 -2.07
N GLN A 64 5.24 13.38 -0.80
CA GLN A 64 4.28 12.99 0.23
C GLN A 64 3.36 11.82 -0.17
N LEU A 65 3.95 10.73 -0.64
CA LEU A 65 3.21 9.49 -0.86
C LEU A 65 2.91 8.85 0.49
N SER A 66 1.64 8.61 0.78
CA SER A 66 1.18 7.86 1.95
C SER A 66 0.33 6.69 1.50
N TRP A 67 0.55 5.54 2.11
CA TRP A 67 -0.26 4.34 1.88
C TRP A 67 -0.73 3.78 3.21
N SER A 68 -1.96 3.28 3.21
CA SER A 68 -2.57 2.62 4.34
C SER A 68 -3.37 1.43 3.85
N THR A 69 -2.93 0.24 4.23
CA THR A 69 -3.54 -1.04 3.90
C THR A 69 -3.90 -1.71 5.20
N HIS A 70 -5.10 -2.28 5.30
CA HIS A 70 -5.58 -2.89 6.54
C HIS A 70 -5.38 -4.42 6.53
N PRO A 71 -4.37 -4.98 7.23
CA PRO A 71 -4.08 -6.41 7.20
C PRO A 71 -5.19 -7.25 7.86
N PHE A 72 -5.96 -6.70 8.80
CA PHE A 72 -7.14 -7.37 9.37
C PHE A 72 -8.24 -7.66 8.34
N GLY A 73 -8.19 -6.97 7.19
CA GLY A 73 -9.04 -7.27 6.06
C GLY A 73 -8.87 -8.70 5.53
N PHE A 74 -7.66 -9.26 5.56
CA PHE A 74 -7.42 -10.65 5.14
C PHE A 74 -8.25 -11.65 5.94
N ALA A 75 -8.47 -11.41 7.23
CA ALA A 75 -9.30 -12.28 8.08
C ALA A 75 -10.80 -12.22 7.69
N ARG A 76 -11.24 -11.12 7.06
CA ARG A 76 -12.60 -10.96 6.52
C ARG A 76 -12.69 -11.31 5.03
N GLY A 77 -11.58 -11.67 4.39
CA GLY A 77 -11.50 -11.88 2.94
C GLY A 77 -11.60 -10.59 2.12
N CYS A 78 -11.34 -9.42 2.69
CA CYS A 78 -11.38 -8.13 2.00
C CYS A 78 -10.08 -7.38 2.19
N ILE A 79 -9.42 -6.95 1.13
CA ILE A 79 -8.20 -6.17 1.18
C ILE A 79 -8.57 -4.72 0.84
N ALA A 80 -8.40 -3.81 1.79
CA ALA A 80 -8.60 -2.38 1.59
C ALA A 80 -7.22 -1.69 1.49
N LEU A 81 -6.98 -1.03 0.36
CA LEU A 81 -5.76 -0.28 0.04
C LEU A 81 -6.13 1.18 -0.22
N SER A 82 -5.74 2.07 0.69
CA SER A 82 -5.88 3.52 0.55
C SER A 82 -4.52 4.12 0.21
N VAL A 83 -4.40 4.76 -0.95
CA VAL A 83 -3.19 5.48 -1.37
C VAL A 83 -3.53 6.97 -1.50
N SER A 84 -2.75 7.82 -0.85
CA SER A 84 -2.88 9.27 -0.94
C SER A 84 -1.53 9.87 -1.32
N ALA A 85 -1.46 10.54 -2.46
CA ALA A 85 -0.27 11.23 -2.94
C ALA A 85 -0.61 12.69 -3.28
N SER A 86 0.33 13.61 -3.16
CA SER A 86 0.19 14.96 -3.71
C SER A 86 1.10 15.11 -4.93
N LEU A 87 0.51 15.46 -6.07
CA LEU A 87 1.26 15.82 -7.27
C LEU A 87 1.02 17.31 -7.54
N ASP A 88 2.07 18.12 -7.44
CA ASP A 88 2.02 19.56 -7.71
C ASP A 88 0.80 20.26 -7.09
N SER A 89 0.62 20.09 -5.77
CA SER A 89 -0.49 20.63 -4.95
C SER A 89 -1.89 20.08 -5.20
N SER A 90 -2.06 19.10 -6.08
CA SER A 90 -3.33 18.38 -6.25
C SER A 90 -3.34 17.10 -5.39
N PRO A 91 -4.23 16.97 -4.38
CA PRO A 91 -4.36 15.75 -3.60
C PRO A 91 -5.00 14.66 -4.47
N LEU A 92 -4.25 13.59 -4.72
CA LEU A 92 -4.71 12.40 -5.42
C LEU A 92 -4.94 11.29 -4.38
N ARG A 93 -6.21 11.02 -4.10
CA ARG A 93 -6.63 9.94 -3.20
C ARG A 93 -7.27 8.83 -4.01
N SER A 94 -6.73 7.62 -3.86
CA SER A 94 -7.23 6.41 -4.51
C SER A 94 -7.48 5.36 -3.44
N ASP A 95 -8.75 5.03 -3.22
CA ASP A 95 -9.18 3.97 -2.31
C ASP A 95 -9.61 2.75 -3.16
N LEU A 96 -8.91 1.63 -2.97
CA LEU A 96 -9.12 0.37 -3.69
C LEU A 96 -9.52 -0.71 -2.68
N ASP A 97 -10.74 -1.23 -2.80
CA ASP A 97 -11.25 -2.32 -1.97
C ASP A 97 -11.43 -3.59 -2.82
N TYR A 98 -10.79 -4.69 -2.41
CA TYR A 98 -10.85 -5.99 -3.09
C TYR A 98 -11.36 -7.08 -2.15
N CYS A 99 -12.61 -7.51 -2.31
CA CYS A 99 -13.21 -8.58 -1.52
C CYS A 99 -13.28 -9.91 -2.29
N LEU A 100 -12.79 -11.00 -1.69
CA LEU A 100 -12.86 -12.39 -2.18
C LEU A 100 -14.31 -12.91 -2.36
N SER A 101 -15.31 -12.19 -1.84
CA SER A 101 -16.74 -12.50 -1.95
C SER A 101 -17.33 -12.31 -3.37
N GLY A 102 -16.50 -12.07 -4.40
CA GLY A 102 -16.98 -11.91 -5.78
C GLY A 102 -17.73 -10.60 -6.04
N GLN A 103 -17.75 -9.67 -5.09
CA GLN A 103 -18.18 -8.29 -5.30
C GLN A 103 -16.95 -7.40 -5.25
N THR A 104 -16.41 -7.10 -6.43
CA THR A 104 -15.44 -6.02 -6.63
C THR A 104 -16.18 -4.70 -6.63
N THR A 105 -16.42 -4.14 -5.44
CA THR A 105 -17.06 -2.83 -5.32
C THR A 105 -15.95 -1.77 -5.39
N LEU A 106 -15.77 -1.15 -6.56
CA LEU A 106 -14.98 0.07 -6.71
C LEU A 106 -15.73 1.20 -6.00
N SER A 107 -15.54 1.33 -4.69
CA SER A 107 -16.47 2.12 -3.89
C SER A 107 -16.24 3.63 -3.93
N ASN A 108 -15.03 4.17 -4.18
CA ASN A 108 -14.85 5.63 -4.26
C ASN A 108 -13.55 6.01 -4.97
N ALA A 109 -13.58 6.10 -6.30
CA ALA A 109 -12.61 6.92 -7.03
C ALA A 109 -13.11 8.37 -7.03
N ALA A 110 -12.97 9.07 -5.90
CA ALA A 110 -13.30 10.49 -5.80
C ALA A 110 -12.19 11.32 -6.43
N VAL A 111 -12.18 11.41 -7.76
CA VAL A 111 -11.34 12.36 -8.49
C VAL A 111 -12.04 13.71 -8.41
N THR A 112 -11.70 14.53 -7.42
CA THR A 112 -12.17 15.92 -7.33
C THR A 112 -11.51 16.73 -8.44
N LEU A 113 -12.10 16.70 -9.63
CA LEU A 113 -11.66 17.53 -10.74
C LEU A 113 -12.14 18.96 -10.52
N PRO A 114 -11.25 19.98 -10.60
CA PRO A 114 -11.70 21.36 -10.65
C PRO A 114 -12.63 21.56 -11.85
N VAL A 115 -13.77 22.21 -11.61
CA VAL A 115 -14.89 22.43 -12.55
C VAL A 115 -14.45 23.04 -13.89
N SER A 116 -13.27 23.65 -13.97
CA SER A 116 -12.72 24.25 -15.20
C SER A 116 -12.40 23.26 -16.33
N GLN A 117 -12.24 21.96 -16.05
CA GLN A 117 -11.96 20.94 -17.09
C GLN A 117 -13.23 20.23 -17.61
N ALA A 118 -14.39 20.40 -16.97
CA ALA A 118 -15.64 19.76 -17.39
C ALA A 118 -16.26 20.39 -18.65
N GLN A 119 -15.74 21.52 -19.11
CA GLN A 119 -16.36 22.32 -20.18
C GLN A 119 -15.78 22.04 -21.58
N LYS A 120 -14.88 21.05 -21.71
CA LYS A 120 -14.20 20.73 -22.97
C LYS A 120 -14.46 19.31 -23.49
N LEU A 121 -15.42 18.60 -22.90
CA LEU A 121 -15.92 17.30 -23.38
C LEU A 121 -17.22 17.49 -24.17
#